data_AF-A0A662TCF5-F1
#
_entry.id   AF-A0A662TCF5-F1
#
_cell.length_a   1.000
_cell.length_b   1.000
_cell.length_c   1.000
_cell.angle_alpha   90.00
_cell.angle_beta   90.00
_cell.angle_gamma   90.00
#
_symmetry.space_group_name_H-M   'P 1'
#
loop_
_entity.id
_entity.type
_entity.pdbx_description
1 polymer ?
#
loop_
_entity_poly.entity_id
_entity_poly.type
_entity_poly.pdbx_seq_one_letter_code
_entity_poly.pdbx_strand_id
1 'polypeptide(L)'
;PYTRYELEFLSPTCFRRPCPYIPHHLLGFIARILKLMKRPRSHYRFHPLPDPILMLRNLRRQWDQYAGLSLRVRGFTRWLEEGGVAIAGVNGLKTHRFVNRTRNRFFVGFTGKVRLSLPKDIFREDAAKAVNLLLRVGEETQVGVNRTAGFGMYKITKMLSSPEK
;
A
#
# COMPACT_ATOMS: atom_id res chain seq x y z
N PRO A 1 -1.54 -19.21 -6.89
CA PRO A 1 -0.95 -17.84 -6.81
C PRO A 1 0.16 -17.81 -5.75
N TYR A 2 1.17 -16.96 -5.89
CA TYR A 2 2.14 -16.73 -4.81
C TYR A 2 1.43 -16.16 -3.56
N THR A 3 1.87 -16.59 -2.38
CA THR A 3 1.26 -16.22 -1.10
C THR A 3 2.26 -15.58 -0.14
N ARG A 4 3.56 -15.61 -0.47
CA ARG A 4 4.61 -14.97 0.31
C ARG A 4 5.55 -14.20 -0.62
N TYR A 5 5.96 -13.03 -0.17
CA TYR A 5 6.82 -12.12 -0.91
C TYR A 5 7.92 -11.57 -0.02
N GLU A 6 9.08 -11.32 -0.61
CA GLU A 6 10.06 -10.40 -0.05
C GLU A 6 10.23 -9.25 -1.05
N LEU A 7 10.02 -8.03 -0.58
CA LEU A 7 10.18 -6.80 -1.36
C LEU A 7 11.33 -6.00 -0.79
N GLU A 8 12.20 -5.50 -1.65
CA GLU A 8 13.30 -4.60 -1.31
C GLU A 8 13.03 -3.21 -1.87
N PHE A 9 12.78 -2.24 -0.99
CA PHE A 9 12.59 -0.85 -1.37
C PHE A 9 13.94 -0.17 -1.63
N LEU A 10 14.24 0.01 -2.92
CA LEU A 10 15.50 0.54 -3.44
C LEU A 10 15.58 2.07 -3.29
N SER A 11 14.44 2.76 -3.36
CA SER A 11 14.38 4.20 -3.16
C SER A 11 13.43 4.60 -2.03
N PRO A 12 13.60 5.79 -1.44
CA PRO A 12 12.73 6.25 -0.37
C PRO A 12 11.25 6.15 -0.78
N THR A 13 10.47 5.44 0.01
CA THR A 13 9.07 5.15 -0.27
C THR A 13 8.18 5.74 0.82
N CYS A 14 7.04 6.32 0.46
CA CYS A 14 6.12 6.86 1.45
C CYS A 14 4.69 6.75 0.97
N PHE A 15 3.78 6.58 1.90
CA PHE A 15 2.34 6.57 1.63
C PHE A 15 1.67 7.82 2.17
N ARG A 16 0.46 8.10 1.69
CA ARG A 16 -0.43 9.10 2.27
C ARG A 16 -1.50 8.36 3.06
N ARG A 17 -1.60 8.66 4.34
CA ARG A 17 -2.65 8.12 5.22
C ARG A 17 -3.63 9.25 5.58
N PRO A 18 -4.95 9.03 5.42
CA PRO A 18 -5.96 9.93 5.98
C PRO A 18 -5.92 9.89 7.51
N CYS A 19 -5.98 11.05 8.16
CA CYS A 19 -6.02 11.21 9.61
C CYS A 19 -7.23 12.08 10.00
N PRO A 20 -8.21 11.55 10.77
CA PRO A 20 -8.26 10.20 11.34
C PRO A 20 -8.40 9.11 10.26
N TYR A 21 -7.86 7.92 10.54
CA TYR A 21 -8.02 6.78 9.64
C TYR A 21 -9.47 6.29 9.72
N ILE A 22 -10.18 6.35 8.60
CA ILE A 22 -11.53 5.82 8.46
C ILE A 22 -11.43 4.68 7.46
N PRO A 23 -11.80 3.44 7.83
CA PRO A 23 -11.82 2.34 6.88
C PRO A 23 -12.65 2.69 5.65
N HIS A 24 -12.16 2.37 4.46
CA HIS A 24 -12.82 2.74 3.21
C HIS A 24 -14.21 2.11 3.08
N HIS A 25 -14.39 0.90 3.62
CA HIS A 25 -15.70 0.24 3.62
C HIS A 25 -16.73 0.95 4.52
N LEU A 26 -16.29 1.77 5.49
CA LEU A 26 -17.17 2.56 6.37
C LEU A 26 -17.28 4.02 5.95
N LEU A 27 -16.49 4.45 4.95
CA LEU A 27 -16.33 5.86 4.60
C LEU A 27 -17.67 6.52 4.24
N GLY A 28 -18.55 5.83 3.51
CA GLY A 28 -19.84 6.40 3.08
C GLY A 28 -20.77 6.74 4.25
N PHE A 29 -20.87 5.86 5.24
CA PHE A 29 -21.71 6.04 6.41
C PHE A 29 -21.08 7.02 7.41
N ILE A 30 -19.81 6.79 7.75
CA ILE A 30 -19.08 7.58 8.77
C ILE A 30 -18.80 9.00 8.25
N ALA A 31 -18.45 9.21 6.98
CA ALA A 31 -18.20 10.55 6.47
C ALA A 31 -19.46 11.43 6.50
N ARG A 32 -20.66 10.85 6.33
CA ARG A 32 -21.93 11.57 6.45
C ARG A 32 -22.16 12.05 7.88
N ILE A 33 -21.90 11.19 8.86
CA ILE A 33 -21.98 11.51 10.29
C ILE A 33 -20.94 12.57 10.67
N LEU A 34 -19.68 12.41 10.23
CA LEU A 34 -18.61 13.35 10.52
C LEU A 34 -18.86 14.74 9.90
N LYS A 35 -19.46 14.78 8.70
CA LYS A 35 -19.91 16.03 8.06
C LYS A 35 -21.00 16.71 8.87
N LEU A 36 -21.93 15.94 9.44
CA LEU A 36 -22.99 16.44 10.33
C LEU A 36 -22.42 17.00 11.64
N MET A 37 -21.39 16.33 12.19
CA MET A 37 -20.74 16.69 13.46
C MET A 37 -19.70 17.82 13.35
N LYS A 38 -19.56 18.49 12.19
CA LYS A 38 -18.53 19.53 11.92
C LYS A 38 -17.10 19.12 12.32
N ARG A 39 -16.80 17.82 12.34
CA ARG A 39 -15.47 17.31 12.71
C ARG A 39 -14.45 17.62 11.60
N PRO A 40 -13.16 17.81 11.94
CA PRO A 40 -12.16 18.27 10.98
C PRO A 40 -12.08 17.34 9.78
N ARG A 41 -11.95 17.93 8.58
CA ARG A 41 -11.72 17.19 7.34
C ARG A 41 -10.47 16.32 7.52
N SER A 42 -10.52 15.08 7.06
CA SER A 42 -9.35 14.19 7.13
C SER A 42 -8.16 14.82 6.41
N HIS A 43 -7.09 15.10 7.15
CA HIS A 43 -5.84 15.58 6.57
C HIS A 43 -4.98 14.40 6.17
N TYR A 44 -4.32 14.49 5.01
CA TYR A 44 -3.36 13.48 4.61
C TYR A 44 -2.02 13.74 5.27
N ARG A 45 -1.49 12.72 5.95
CA ARG A 45 -0.13 12.73 6.51
C ARG A 45 0.76 11.74 5.77
N PHE A 46 2.04 12.08 5.68
CA PHE A 46 3.05 11.15 5.19
C PHE A 46 3.21 9.98 6.17
N HIS A 47 3.20 8.77 5.64
CA HIS A 47 3.35 7.54 6.40
C HIS A 47 4.55 6.76 5.85
N PRO A 48 5.74 6.92 6.47
CA PRO A 48 6.97 6.31 5.99
C PRO A 48 7.18 4.90 6.59
N LEU A 49 6.17 4.03 6.47
CA LEU A 49 6.24 2.62 6.85
C LEU A 49 5.64 1.74 5.74
N PRO A 50 6.12 0.49 5.56
CA PRO A 50 5.65 -0.43 4.53
C PRO A 50 4.28 -1.04 4.88
N ASP A 51 3.25 -0.20 4.95
CA ASP A 51 1.87 -0.64 5.20
C ASP A 51 1.29 -1.31 3.92
N PRO A 52 1.01 -2.63 3.94
CA PRO A 52 0.51 -3.35 2.77
C PRO A 52 -0.86 -2.84 2.30
N ILE A 53 -1.71 -2.35 3.21
CA ILE A 53 -3.02 -1.80 2.87
C ILE A 53 -2.84 -0.53 2.05
N LEU A 54 -2.00 0.40 2.51
CA LEU A 54 -1.73 1.65 1.78
C LEU A 54 -1.01 1.40 0.46
N MET A 55 -0.07 0.45 0.45
CA MET A 55 0.67 0.06 -0.74
C MET A 55 -0.25 -0.52 -1.82
N LEU A 56 -1.04 -1.55 -1.49
CA LEU A 56 -1.89 -2.24 -2.46
C LEU A 56 -3.06 -1.37 -2.92
N ARG A 57 -3.56 -0.45 -2.07
CA ARG A 57 -4.52 0.59 -2.50
C ARG A 57 -3.91 1.57 -3.48
N ASN A 58 -2.68 2.01 -3.21
CA ASN A 58 -1.97 2.90 -4.11
C ASN A 58 -1.77 2.24 -5.47
N LEU A 59 -1.31 0.98 -5.49
CA LEU A 59 -1.12 0.19 -6.71
C LEU A 59 -2.44 -0.07 -7.45
N ARG A 60 -3.51 -0.44 -6.73
CA ARG A 60 -4.84 -0.60 -7.34
C ARG A 60 -5.29 0.67 -8.03
N ARG A 61 -5.14 1.83 -7.37
CA ARG A 61 -5.51 3.12 -7.98
C ARG A 61 -4.65 3.41 -9.22
N GLN A 62 -3.36 3.08 -9.19
CA GLN A 62 -2.50 3.23 -10.36
C GLN A 62 -2.94 2.31 -11.50
N TRP A 63 -3.25 1.05 -11.21
CA TRP A 63 -3.79 0.10 -12.19
C TRP A 63 -5.07 0.63 -12.83
N ASP A 64 -6.04 1.05 -12.01
CA ASP A 64 -7.32 1.57 -12.51
C ASP A 64 -7.12 2.83 -13.40
N GLN A 65 -6.06 3.62 -13.13
CA GLN A 65 -5.70 4.80 -13.94
C GLN A 65 -4.96 4.45 -15.24
N TYR A 66 -4.02 3.51 -15.20
CA TYR A 66 -3.14 3.20 -16.34
C TYR A 66 -3.73 2.15 -17.28
N ALA A 67 -4.39 1.12 -16.76
CA ALA A 67 -4.94 0.05 -17.57
C ALA A 67 -6.26 0.45 -18.26
N GLY A 68 -6.89 1.55 -17.84
CA GLY A 68 -8.25 1.91 -18.27
C GLY A 68 -9.33 0.89 -17.87
N LEU A 69 -8.95 -0.12 -17.08
CA LEU A 69 -9.79 -1.23 -16.65
C LEU A 69 -9.76 -1.29 -15.13
N SER A 70 -10.94 -1.37 -14.51
CA SER A 70 -11.02 -1.54 -13.06
C SER A 70 -10.65 -2.97 -12.66
N LEU A 71 -9.83 -3.11 -11.62
CA LEU A 71 -9.57 -4.41 -11.02
C LEU A 71 -10.87 -4.92 -10.34
N ARG A 72 -11.62 -5.77 -11.05
CA ARG A 72 -12.96 -6.26 -10.66
C ARG A 72 -12.93 -7.36 -9.59
N VAL A 73 -12.17 -7.16 -8.52
CA VAL A 73 -12.21 -8.07 -7.35
C VAL A 73 -13.16 -7.52 -6.30
N ARG A 74 -14.34 -8.15 -6.18
CA ARG A 74 -15.41 -7.71 -5.26
C ARG A 74 -14.90 -7.78 -3.82
N GLY A 75 -15.03 -6.66 -3.10
CA GLY A 75 -14.63 -6.58 -1.70
C GLY A 75 -13.11 -6.58 -1.46
N PHE A 76 -12.27 -6.44 -2.49
CA PHE A 76 -10.80 -6.44 -2.34
C PHE A 76 -10.30 -5.45 -1.28
N THR A 77 -10.82 -4.22 -1.30
CA THR A 77 -10.44 -3.17 -0.34
C THR A 77 -10.80 -3.54 1.10
N ARG A 78 -11.93 -4.22 1.30
CA ARG A 78 -12.40 -4.69 2.60
C ARG A 78 -11.54 -5.87 3.07
N TRP A 79 -11.31 -6.84 2.19
CA TRP A 79 -10.43 -7.98 2.45
C TRP A 79 -9.01 -7.56 2.86
N LEU A 80 -8.45 -6.53 2.21
CA LEU A 80 -7.18 -5.93 2.63
C LEU A 80 -7.23 -5.33 4.03
N GLU A 81 -8.31 -4.60 4.38
CA GLU A 81 -8.49 -4.00 5.71
C GLU A 81 -8.72 -5.05 6.80
N GLU A 82 -9.30 -6.19 6.46
CA GLU A 82 -9.49 -7.34 7.36
C GLU A 82 -8.20 -8.14 7.56
N GLY A 83 -7.08 -7.74 6.93
CA GLY A 83 -5.76 -8.35 7.14
C GLY A 83 -5.31 -9.31 6.03
N GLY A 84 -5.99 -9.31 4.87
CA GLY A 84 -5.73 -10.26 3.78
C GLY A 84 -4.28 -10.30 3.28
N VAL A 85 -3.50 -9.24 3.56
CA VAL A 85 -2.05 -9.21 3.41
C VAL A 85 -1.42 -8.68 4.70
N ALA A 86 -0.55 -9.49 5.29
CA ALA A 86 0.15 -9.17 6.53
C ALA A 86 1.65 -8.96 6.29
N ILE A 87 2.28 -8.16 7.14
CA ILE A 87 3.74 -8.07 7.22
C ILE A 87 4.25 -9.26 8.05
N ALA A 88 4.99 -10.16 7.39
CA ALA A 88 5.62 -11.32 8.01
C ALA A 88 7.03 -11.02 8.56
N GLY A 89 7.60 -9.87 8.22
CA GLY A 89 8.90 -9.45 8.73
C GLY A 89 9.40 -8.18 8.06
N VAL A 90 10.32 -7.49 8.74
CA VAL A 90 11.02 -6.31 8.22
C VAL A 90 12.52 -6.49 8.48
N ASN A 91 13.35 -6.04 7.55
CA ASN A 91 14.80 -6.08 7.71
C ASN A 91 15.43 -4.81 7.13
N GLY A 92 16.33 -4.19 7.90
CA GLY A 92 17.07 -2.99 7.46
C GLY A 92 16.18 -1.79 7.16
N LEU A 93 15.02 -1.67 7.82
CA LEU A 93 14.10 -0.55 7.61
C LEU A 93 14.74 0.74 8.11
N LYS A 94 14.89 1.73 7.23
CA LYS A 94 15.44 3.06 7.54
C LYS A 94 14.50 4.12 7.03
N THR A 95 14.28 5.17 7.81
CA THR A 95 13.51 6.35 7.39
C THR A 95 14.44 7.50 7.03
N HIS A 96 14.17 8.14 5.90
CA HIS A 96 14.91 9.26 5.35
C HIS A 96 14.03 10.50 5.37
N ARG A 97 14.61 11.65 5.71
CA ARG A 97 13.95 12.96 5.66
C ARG A 97 14.70 13.88 4.73
N PHE A 98 14.01 14.43 3.74
CA PHE A 98 14.55 15.36 2.76
C PHE A 98 13.94 16.74 3.00
N VAL A 99 14.78 17.77 3.11
CA VAL A 99 14.32 19.14 3.33
C VAL A 99 14.54 19.95 2.05
N ASN A 100 13.46 20.44 1.46
CA ASN A 100 13.53 21.43 0.39
C ASN A 100 13.49 22.83 1.02
N ARG A 101 14.66 23.46 1.16
CA ARG A 101 14.81 24.79 1.76
C ARG A 101 14.09 25.86 0.93
N THR A 102 14.15 25.78 -0.39
CA THR A 102 13.51 26.74 -1.32
C THR A 102 11.99 26.79 -1.17
N ARG A 103 11.34 25.65 -0.92
CA ARG A 103 9.88 25.55 -0.79
C ARG A 103 9.40 25.45 0.66
N ASN A 104 10.29 25.55 1.64
CA ASN A 104 10.04 25.31 3.06
C ASN A 104 9.18 24.05 3.33
N ARG A 105 9.51 22.94 2.66
CA ARG A 105 8.78 21.67 2.75
C ARG A 105 9.75 20.55 3.03
N PHE A 106 9.29 19.54 3.75
CA PHE A 106 10.03 18.30 3.92
C PHE A 106 9.26 17.12 3.34
N PHE A 107 10.01 16.12 2.91
CA PHE A 107 9.52 14.82 2.49
C PHE A 107 10.12 13.77 3.41
N VAL A 108 9.36 12.71 3.65
CA VAL A 108 9.84 11.53 4.37
C VAL A 108 9.60 10.31 3.51
N GLY A 109 10.44 9.29 3.68
CA GLY A 109 10.23 7.99 3.07
C GLY A 109 11.09 6.94 3.75
N PHE A 110 10.86 5.67 3.46
CA PHE A 110 11.62 4.56 4.00
C PHE A 110 12.29 3.73 2.91
N THR A 111 13.37 3.05 3.27
CA THR A 111 14.02 2.00 2.47
C THR A 111 14.20 0.76 3.34
N GLY A 112 14.40 -0.40 2.72
CA GLY A 112 14.64 -1.65 3.42
C GLY A 112 13.83 -2.79 2.84
N LYS A 113 13.87 -3.94 3.51
CA LYS A 113 13.19 -5.17 3.06
C LYS A 113 11.94 -5.41 3.89
N VAL A 114 10.85 -5.76 3.23
CA VAL A 114 9.61 -6.23 3.87
C VAL A 114 9.26 -7.61 3.35
N ARG A 115 8.81 -8.47 4.25
CA ARG A 115 8.22 -9.76 3.90
C ARG A 115 6.72 -9.65 4.05
N LEU A 116 5.99 -10.02 3.01
CA LEU A 116 4.53 -10.07 3.01
C LEU A 116 4.06 -11.51 2.98
N SER A 117 2.95 -11.78 3.65
CA SER A 117 2.26 -13.07 3.61
C SER A 117 0.76 -12.86 3.47
N LEU A 118 0.11 -13.75 2.72
CA LEU A 118 -1.34 -13.85 2.65
C LEU A 118 -1.78 -14.91 3.68
N PRO A 119 -2.42 -14.52 4.81
CA PRO A 119 -2.85 -15.44 5.85
C PRO A 119 -3.88 -16.46 5.33
N LYS A 120 -3.85 -17.70 5.84
CA LYS A 120 -4.71 -18.79 5.35
C LYS A 120 -6.16 -18.68 5.81
N ASP A 121 -6.38 -18.14 7.01
CA ASP A 121 -7.68 -17.98 7.68
C ASP A 121 -8.65 -17.09 6.91
N ILE A 122 -8.14 -16.07 6.24
CA ILE A 122 -8.92 -15.14 5.41
C ILE A 122 -8.51 -15.21 3.94
N PHE A 123 -7.82 -16.28 3.51
CA PHE A 123 -7.31 -16.39 2.14
C PHE A 123 -8.45 -16.37 1.11
N ARG A 124 -8.27 -15.57 0.06
CA ARG A 124 -9.16 -15.53 -1.10
C ARG A 124 -8.35 -15.59 -2.38
N GLU A 125 -8.61 -16.57 -3.23
CA GLU A 125 -7.79 -16.82 -4.41
C GLU A 125 -7.87 -15.70 -5.45
N ASP A 126 -9.06 -15.12 -5.65
CA ASP A 126 -9.29 -13.97 -6.54
C ASP A 126 -8.51 -12.73 -6.06
N ALA A 127 -8.54 -12.47 -4.75
CA ALA A 127 -7.78 -11.38 -4.13
C ALA A 127 -6.27 -11.64 -4.17
N ALA A 128 -5.84 -12.88 -3.97
CA ALA A 128 -4.42 -13.26 -4.10
C ALA A 128 -3.91 -13.03 -5.52
N LYS A 129 -4.64 -13.46 -6.55
CA LYS A 129 -4.31 -13.19 -7.96
C LYS A 129 -4.18 -11.68 -8.23
N ALA A 130 -5.06 -10.87 -7.66
CA ALA A 130 -4.93 -9.42 -7.73
C ALA A 130 -3.69 -8.88 -7.03
N VAL A 131 -3.34 -9.37 -5.84
CA VAL A 131 -2.09 -8.99 -5.17
C VAL A 131 -0.88 -9.33 -6.04
N ASN A 132 -0.82 -10.53 -6.63
CA ASN A 132 0.28 -10.92 -7.54
C ASN A 132 0.44 -9.92 -8.70
N LEU A 133 -0.68 -9.57 -9.34
CA LEU A 133 -0.69 -8.62 -10.45
C LEU A 133 -0.23 -7.24 -9.98
N LEU A 134 -0.83 -6.71 -8.92
CA LEU A 134 -0.53 -5.37 -8.41
C LEU A 134 0.93 -5.23 -7.99
N LEU A 135 1.49 -6.24 -7.31
CA LEU A 135 2.90 -6.22 -6.90
C LEU A 135 3.85 -6.23 -8.10
N ARG A 136 3.54 -6.96 -9.18
CA ARG A 136 4.36 -6.93 -10.40
C ARG A 136 4.24 -5.58 -11.12
N VAL A 137 3.03 -5.05 -11.23
CA VAL A 137 2.81 -3.72 -11.81
C VAL A 137 3.57 -2.65 -11.02
N GLY A 138 3.53 -2.72 -9.69
CA GLY A 138 4.21 -1.75 -8.83
C GLY A 138 5.73 -1.80 -8.88
N GLU A 139 6.33 -2.94 -9.23
CA GLU A 139 7.77 -3.05 -9.46
C GLU A 139 8.18 -2.19 -10.67
N GLU A 140 7.34 -2.16 -11.71
CA GLU A 140 7.56 -1.35 -12.92
C GLU A 140 7.12 0.12 -12.76
N THR A 141 5.99 0.37 -12.10
CA THR A 141 5.37 1.70 -12.04
C THR A 141 5.69 2.49 -10.78
N GLN A 142 6.45 1.90 -9.86
CA GLN A 142 6.77 2.42 -8.54
C GLN A 142 5.53 2.57 -7.63
N VAL A 143 5.74 2.80 -6.34
CA VAL A 143 4.65 2.83 -5.35
C VAL A 143 4.71 4.02 -4.39
N GLY A 144 3.55 4.45 -3.91
CA GLY A 144 3.46 5.53 -2.93
C GLY A 144 3.36 6.93 -3.55
N VAL A 145 4.07 7.89 -2.98
CA VAL A 145 4.09 9.31 -3.41
C VAL A 145 5.43 9.71 -4.02
N ASN A 146 5.43 10.81 -4.78
CA ASN A 146 6.63 11.41 -5.39
C ASN A 146 7.38 10.49 -6.37
N ARG A 147 6.69 9.57 -7.03
CA ARG A 147 7.24 8.65 -8.05
C ARG A 147 8.00 9.38 -9.17
N THR A 148 7.51 10.55 -9.59
CA THR A 148 8.19 11.39 -10.59
C THR A 148 9.52 11.99 -10.11
N ALA A 149 9.79 11.98 -8.81
CA ALA A 149 11.06 12.38 -8.20
C ALA A 149 11.93 11.16 -7.83
N GLY A 150 11.61 9.96 -8.35
CA GLY A 150 12.36 8.73 -8.13
C GLY A 150 12.02 7.98 -6.83
N PHE A 151 10.96 8.35 -6.12
CA PHE A 151 10.53 7.66 -4.89
C PHE A 151 9.72 6.40 -5.22
N GLY A 152 9.70 5.43 -4.31
CA GLY A 152 8.78 4.30 -4.43
C GLY A 152 9.27 3.14 -5.27
N MET A 153 10.55 3.10 -5.64
CA MET A 153 11.13 1.98 -6.37
C MET A 153 11.33 0.81 -5.42
N TYR A 154 10.84 -0.36 -5.79
CA TYR A 154 11.12 -1.61 -5.10
C TYR A 154 11.35 -2.74 -6.09
N LYS A 155 11.98 -3.81 -5.64
CA LYS A 155 12.10 -5.08 -6.35
C LYS A 155 11.52 -6.23 -5.55
N ILE A 156 10.94 -7.19 -6.25
CA ILE A 156 10.49 -8.45 -5.65
C ILE A 156 11.70 -9.40 -5.63
N THR A 157 12.29 -9.63 -4.46
CA THR A 157 13.48 -10.48 -4.33
C THR A 157 13.13 -11.96 -4.19
N LYS A 158 11.97 -12.28 -3.63
CA LYS A 158 11.47 -13.65 -3.48
C LYS A 158 9.96 -13.73 -3.64
N MET A 159 9.49 -14.79 -4.28
CA MET A 159 8.08 -15.16 -4.39
C MET A 159 7.94 -16.65 -4.08
N LEU A 160 7.05 -17.02 -3.16
CA LEU A 160 6.78 -18.42 -2.82
C LEU A 160 5.29 -18.69 -2.93
N SER A 161 4.92 -19.79 -3.58
CA SER A 161 3.60 -20.38 -3.46
C SER A 161 3.45 -21.03 -2.09
N SER A 162 2.23 -21.12 -1.57
CA SER A 162 1.99 -21.99 -0.43
C SER A 162 2.35 -23.41 -0.84
N PRO A 163 3.08 -24.18 -0.01
CA PRO A 163 3.19 -25.61 -0.23
C PRO A 163 1.77 -26.18 -0.25
N GLU A 164 1.44 -26.89 -1.33
CA GLU A 164 0.26 -27.75 -1.37
C GLU A 164 0.38 -28.69 -0.17
N LYS A 165 -0.67 -28.73 0.65
CA LYS A 165 -0.84 -29.77 1.66
C LYS A 165 -1.55 -30.92 1.01
#